data_AF-A0A523SCB5-F1
#
_entry.id   AF-A0A523SCB5-F1
#
_cell.length_a   1.000
_cell.length_b   1.000
_cell.length_c   1.000
_cell.angle_alpha   90.00
_cell.angle_beta   90.00
_cell.angle_gamma   90.00
#
_symmetry.space_group_name_H-M   'P 1'
#
loop_
_entity.id
_entity.type
_entity.pdbx_description
1 polymer ?
#
loop_
_entity_poly.entity_id
_entity_poly.type
_entity_poly.pdbx_seq_one_letter_code
_entity_poly.pdbx_strand_id
1 'polypeptide(L)'
;MDRTGLDLWHLLRRLIWRVSPSPVRLITQRHEDPYEVWTWNRTRTLSELEEMDYDAIALNYRNFYDAGWRLFLSDFSNSGLYREMIEYGYHLLWGCVREAQEITG
;
A
#
# COMPACT_ATOMS: atom_id res chain seq x y z
N MET A 1 -2.88 10.00 -23.43
CA MET A 1 -2.24 8.84 -22.75
C MET A 1 -1.68 7.94 -23.84
N ASP A 2 -0.38 7.67 -23.83
CA ASP A 2 0.23 6.71 -24.75
C ASP A 2 -0.23 5.27 -24.39
N ARG A 3 0.06 4.29 -25.25
CA ARG A 3 -0.31 2.88 -25.02
C ARG A 3 0.27 2.36 -23.69
N THR A 4 1.48 2.79 -23.36
CA THR A 4 2.19 2.45 -22.12
C THR A 4 1.45 2.93 -20.87
N GLY A 5 0.97 4.18 -20.86
CA GLY A 5 0.23 4.75 -19.74
C GLY A 5 -1.09 4.03 -19.47
N LEU A 6 -1.79 3.57 -20.53
CA LEU A 6 -3.00 2.77 -20.39
C LEU A 6 -2.72 1.41 -19.75
N ASP A 7 -1.66 0.72 -20.18
CA ASP A 7 -1.26 -0.57 -19.60
C ASP A 7 -0.88 -0.43 -18.12
N LEU A 8 -0.11 0.61 -17.78
CA LEU A 8 0.28 0.92 -16.40
C LEU A 8 -0.94 1.28 -15.53
N TRP A 9 -1.91 2.02 -16.08
CA TRP A 9 -3.17 2.32 -15.40
C TRP A 9 -3.97 1.05 -15.08
N HIS A 10 -4.09 0.13 -16.04
CA HIS A 10 -4.76 -1.15 -15.81
C HIS A 10 -4.08 -1.98 -14.72
N LEU A 11 -2.75 -2.00 -14.70
CA LEU A 11 -1.99 -2.67 -13.64
C LEU A 11 -2.25 -2.03 -12.28
N LEU A 12 -2.16 -0.70 -12.19
CA LEU A 12 -2.38 0.05 -10.96
C LEU A 12 -3.78 -0.19 -10.39
N ARG A 13 -4.82 -0.20 -11.23
CA ARG A 13 -6.18 -0.52 -10.76
C ARG A 13 -6.28 -1.92 -10.17
N ARG A 14 -5.54 -2.91 -10.66
CA ARG A 14 -5.54 -4.27 -10.08
C ARG A 14 -4.75 -4.32 -8.77
N LEU A 15 -3.78 -3.44 -8.60
CA LEU A 15 -2.92 -3.37 -7.43
C LEU A 15 -3.60 -2.66 -6.25
N ILE A 16 -4.30 -1.54 -6.50
CA ILE A 16 -4.83 -0.66 -5.44
C ILE A 16 -5.84 -1.36 -4.50
N TRP A 17 -6.67 -2.26 -5.03
CA TRP A 17 -7.64 -3.05 -4.26
C TRP A 17 -6.97 -4.05 -3.31
N ARG A 18 -5.68 -4.37 -3.55
CA ARG A 18 -4.89 -5.23 -2.68
C ARG A 18 -4.07 -4.40 -1.70
N VAL A 19 -3.42 -3.34 -2.17
CA VAL A 19 -2.58 -2.47 -1.33
C VAL A 19 -3.38 -1.87 -0.18
N SER A 20 -4.56 -1.32 -0.47
CA SER A 20 -5.35 -0.58 0.53
C SER A 20 -5.71 -1.43 1.77
N PRO A 21 -6.26 -2.64 1.65
CA PRO A 21 -6.60 -3.46 2.82
C PRO A 21 -5.44 -4.27 3.41
N SER A 22 -4.30 -4.41 2.74
CA SER A 22 -3.24 -5.34 3.19
C SER A 22 -2.62 -4.97 4.54
N PRO A 23 -2.23 -3.71 4.82
CA PRO A 23 -1.77 -3.30 6.14
C PRO A 23 -2.78 -3.53 7.25
N VAL A 24 -4.04 -3.19 6.98
CA VAL A 24 -5.17 -3.40 7.91
C VAL A 24 -5.28 -4.88 8.25
N ARG A 25 -5.23 -5.77 7.24
CA ARG A 25 -5.25 -7.23 7.46
C ARG A 25 -4.07 -7.71 8.30
N LEU A 26 -2.87 -7.19 8.07
CA LEU A 26 -1.70 -7.56 8.86
C LEU A 26 -1.88 -7.16 10.33
N ILE A 27 -2.27 -5.91 10.59
CA ILE A 27 -2.50 -5.40 11.95
C ILE A 27 -3.57 -6.24 12.67
N THR A 28 -4.66 -6.59 11.99
CA THR A 28 -5.73 -7.41 12.59
C THR A 28 -5.29 -8.80 13.04
N GLN A 29 -4.11 -9.29 12.61
CA GLN A 29 -3.58 -10.56 13.11
C GLN A 29 -3.02 -10.45 14.54
N ARG A 30 -2.73 -9.23 15.02
CA ARG A 30 -2.08 -8.99 16.32
C ARG A 30 -2.85 -8.02 17.24
N HIS A 31 -3.76 -7.21 16.69
CA HIS A 31 -4.55 -6.25 17.46
C HIS A 31 -5.69 -6.92 18.25
N GLU A 32 -5.96 -6.44 19.47
CA GLU A 32 -6.97 -7.03 20.37
C GLU A 32 -8.41 -6.85 19.87
N ASP A 33 -8.71 -5.73 19.21
CA ASP A 33 -9.99 -5.47 18.54
C ASP A 33 -9.81 -5.36 17.02
N PRO A 34 -9.95 -6.47 16.26
CA PRO A 34 -9.86 -6.43 14.81
C PRO A 34 -10.92 -5.57 14.13
N TYR A 35 -12.12 -5.43 14.72
CA TYR A 35 -13.21 -4.65 14.11
C TYR A 35 -12.90 -3.17 14.11
N GLU A 36 -12.29 -2.67 15.20
CA GLU A 36 -11.86 -1.29 15.29
C GLU A 36 -10.84 -0.94 14.19
N VAL A 37 -9.86 -1.82 13.94
CA VAL A 37 -8.79 -1.60 12.95
C VAL A 37 -9.34 -1.32 11.54
N TRP A 38 -10.45 -1.97 11.17
CA TRP A 38 -11.11 -1.75 9.87
C TRP A 38 -11.78 -0.37 9.74
N THR A 39 -11.95 0.37 10.83
CA THR A 39 -12.51 1.74 10.83
C THR A 39 -11.44 2.82 10.64
N TRP A 40 -10.16 2.45 10.68
CA TRP A 40 -9.06 3.40 10.69
C TRP A 40 -8.85 4.05 9.33
N ASN A 41 -8.42 5.31 9.37
CA ASN A 41 -7.89 5.99 8.20
C ASN A 41 -6.41 5.63 7.98
N ARG A 42 -5.87 5.99 6.82
CA ARG A 42 -4.48 5.67 6.43
C ARG A 42 -3.44 6.22 7.39
N THR A 43 -3.66 7.40 7.96
CA THR A 43 -2.73 8.03 8.92
C THR A 43 -2.64 7.20 10.20
N ARG A 44 -3.79 6.75 10.74
CA ARG A 44 -3.80 5.86 11.90
C ARG A 44 -3.19 4.50 11.58
N THR A 45 -3.51 3.91 10.42
CA THR A 45 -2.86 2.66 9.96
C THR A 45 -1.34 2.80 9.85
N LEU A 46 -0.83 3.94 9.37
CA LEU A 46 0.61 4.20 9.29
C LEU A 46 1.26 4.27 10.67
N SER A 47 0.67 5.02 11.60
CA SER A 47 1.16 5.11 12.99
C SER A 47 1.26 3.72 13.62
N GLU A 48 0.22 2.91 13.47
CA GLU A 48 0.20 1.57 14.04
C GLU A 48 1.29 0.67 13.44
N LEU A 49 1.50 0.72 12.11
CA LEU A 49 2.57 -0.05 11.49
C LEU A 49 3.94 0.35 12.05
N GLU A 50 4.19 1.63 12.29
CA GLU A 50 5.44 2.12 12.88
C GLU A 50 5.57 1.68 14.35
N GLU A 51 4.49 1.74 15.13
CA GLU A 51 4.45 1.28 16.53
C GLU A 51 4.64 -0.24 16.68
N MET A 52 4.29 -1.01 15.65
CA MET A 52 4.48 -2.46 15.57
C MET A 52 5.83 -2.89 14.95
N ASP A 53 6.78 -1.97 14.77
CA ASP A 53 8.09 -2.20 14.13
C ASP A 53 8.00 -2.66 12.66
N TYR A 54 6.90 -2.34 11.97
CA TYR A 54 6.71 -2.60 10.53
C TYR A 54 7.14 -1.41 9.65
N ASP A 55 8.25 -0.76 9.98
CA ASP A 55 8.74 0.47 9.34
C ASP A 55 8.81 0.39 7.81
N ALA A 56 9.31 -0.73 7.27
CA ALA A 56 9.43 -0.92 5.82
C ALA A 56 8.06 -0.99 5.14
N ILE A 57 7.04 -1.58 5.80
CA ILE A 57 5.67 -1.62 5.29
C ILE A 57 5.06 -0.23 5.38
N ALA A 58 5.22 0.47 6.50
CA ALA A 58 4.75 1.83 6.70
C ALA A 58 5.31 2.79 5.63
N LEU A 59 6.63 2.72 5.39
CA LEU A 59 7.31 3.53 4.39
C LEU A 59 6.76 3.28 2.99
N ASN A 60 6.64 2.02 2.57
CA ASN A 60 6.07 1.69 1.25
C ASN A 60 4.59 2.09 1.15
N TYR A 61 3.83 2.01 2.24
CA TYR A 61 2.42 2.42 2.25
C TYR A 61 2.27 3.93 2.05
N ARG A 62 3.08 4.71 2.76
CA ARG A 62 3.17 6.18 2.59
C ARG A 62 3.58 6.53 1.16
N ASN A 63 4.70 5.98 0.69
CA ASN A 63 5.25 6.27 -0.63
C ASN A 63 4.30 5.89 -1.77
N PHE A 64 3.52 4.81 -1.62
CA PHE A 64 2.50 4.43 -2.59
C PHE A 64 1.47 5.55 -2.80
N TYR A 65 0.94 6.12 -1.72
CA TYR A 65 -0.06 7.19 -1.81
C TYR A 65 0.56 8.53 -2.21
N ASP A 66 1.78 8.83 -1.76
CA ASP A 66 2.49 10.05 -2.18
C ASP A 66 2.80 10.04 -3.67
N ALA A 67 3.25 8.90 -4.22
CA ALA A 67 3.42 8.72 -5.65
C ALA A 67 2.08 8.84 -6.41
N GLY A 68 0.98 8.31 -5.84
CA GLY A 68 -0.36 8.48 -6.40
C GLY A 68 -0.84 9.93 -6.41
N TRP A 69 -0.55 10.67 -5.36
CA TRP A 69 -0.85 12.09 -5.29
C TRP A 69 -0.04 12.88 -6.33
N ARG A 70 1.27 12.63 -6.43
CA ARG A 70 2.12 13.21 -7.48
C ARG A 70 1.61 12.84 -8.87
N LEU A 71 1.14 11.60 -9.09
CA LEU A 71 0.61 11.16 -10.37
C LEU A 71 -0.66 11.92 -10.75
N PHE A 72 -1.58 12.07 -9.80
CA PHE A 72 -2.78 12.88 -9.96
C PHE A 72 -2.44 14.34 -10.31
N LEU A 73 -1.51 14.96 -9.58
CA LEU A 73 -1.05 16.33 -9.85
C LEU A 73 -0.37 16.48 -11.21
N SER A 74 0.18 15.39 -11.76
CA SER A 74 0.74 15.36 -13.12
C SER A 74 -0.31 15.14 -14.23
N ASP A 75 -1.61 15.16 -13.90
CA ASP A 75 -2.71 14.80 -14.82
C ASP A 75 -2.50 13.43 -15.48
N PHE A 76 -2.02 12.45 -14.69
CA PHE A 76 -1.76 11.09 -15.14
C PHE A 76 -0.81 10.98 -16.35
N SER A 77 0.05 11.98 -16.57
CA SER A 77 0.93 12.05 -17.75
C SER A 77 2.32 11.46 -17.51
N ASN A 78 2.72 11.27 -16.25
CA ASN A 78 4.07 10.84 -15.90
C ASN A 78 4.15 9.31 -15.68
N SER A 79 4.64 8.59 -16.68
CA SER A 79 4.85 7.12 -16.61
C SER A 79 5.85 6.69 -15.52
N GLY A 80 6.74 7.56 -15.06
CA GLY A 80 7.63 7.30 -13.94
C GLY A 80 6.85 7.13 -12.63
N LEU A 81 5.88 8.01 -12.38
CA LEU A 81 5.06 7.96 -11.16
C LEU A 81 4.17 6.72 -11.11
N TYR A 82 3.69 6.25 -12.26
CA TYR A 82 3.04 4.95 -12.35
C TYR A 82 3.95 3.82 -11.87
N ARG A 83 5.19 3.77 -12.38
CA ARG A 83 6.17 2.73 -12.02
C ARG A 83 6.51 2.80 -10.53
N GLU A 84 6.73 4.00 -9.98
CA GLU A 84 6.95 4.22 -8.54
C GLU A 84 5.78 3.66 -7.72
N MET A 85 4.52 3.98 -8.06
CA MET A 85 3.36 3.41 -7.36
C MET A 85 3.32 1.88 -7.44
N ILE A 86 3.61 1.31 -8.61
CA ILE A 86 3.61 -0.15 -8.79
C ILE A 86 4.68 -0.80 -7.92
N GLU A 87 5.87 -0.22 -7.88
CA GLU A 87 7.00 -0.68 -7.08
C GLU A 87 6.70 -0.62 -5.57
N TYR A 88 6.26 0.53 -5.06
CA TYR A 88 5.89 0.66 -3.64
C TYR A 88 4.75 -0.28 -3.26
N GLY A 89 3.74 -0.41 -4.12
CA GLY A 89 2.62 -1.31 -3.89
C GLY A 89 3.05 -2.78 -3.89
N TYR A 90 3.99 -3.17 -4.75
CA TYR A 90 4.57 -4.51 -4.75
C TYR A 90 5.34 -4.80 -3.46
N HIS A 91 6.26 -3.92 -3.05
CA HIS A 91 7.04 -4.09 -1.83
C HIS A 91 6.17 -4.14 -0.58
N LEU A 92 5.15 -3.30 -0.50
CA LEU A 92 4.16 -3.33 0.58
C LEU A 92 3.44 -4.68 0.65
N LEU A 93 2.91 -5.16 -0.48
CA LEU A 93 2.16 -6.42 -0.52
C LEU A 93 3.04 -7.60 -0.13
N TRP A 94 4.26 -7.63 -0.66
CA TRP A 94 5.24 -8.66 -0.33
C TRP A 94 5.60 -8.65 1.16
N GLY A 95 5.87 -7.45 1.71
CA GLY A 95 6.13 -7.29 3.14
C GLY A 95 4.98 -7.80 3.99
N CYS A 96 3.73 -7.41 3.69
CA CYS A 96 2.56 -7.86 4.42
C CYS A 96 2.39 -9.40 4.37
N VAL A 97 2.63 -10.03 3.21
CA VAL A 97 2.52 -11.48 3.07
C VAL A 97 3.59 -12.18 3.90
N ARG A 98 4.84 -11.69 3.85
CA ARG A 98 5.95 -12.26 4.63
C ARG A 98 5.66 -12.22 6.13
N GLU A 99 5.30 -11.04 6.65
CA GLU A 99 4.99 -10.89 8.08
C GLU A 99 3.77 -11.73 8.49
N ALA A 100 2.74 -11.82 7.66
CA ALA A 100 1.59 -12.66 7.94
C ALA A 100 1.95 -14.15 8.00
N GLN A 101 2.85 -14.62 7.14
CA GLN A 101 3.32 -16.01 7.16
C GLN A 101 4.10 -16.34 8.43
N GLU A 102 4.94 -15.41 8.91
CA GLU A 102 5.69 -15.55 10.17
C GLU A 102 4.77 -15.58 11.41
N ILE A 103 3.57 -14.99 11.34
CA ILE A 103 2.58 -15.07 12.43
C ILE A 103 1.89 -16.44 12.47
N THR A 104 1.67 -17.06 11.30
CA THR A 104 0.89 -18.30 11.18
C THR A 104 1.70 -19.59 11.25
N GLY A 105 3.03 -19.51 11.19
CA GLY A 105 3.96 -20.65 11.23
C GLY A 105 4.54 -20.86 12.61
#